data_AF-A0A6A3P839-F1
#
_entry.id   AF-A0A6A3P839-F1
#
_cell.length_a   1.000
_cell.length_b   1.000
_cell.length_c   1.000
_cell.angle_alpha   90.00
_cell.angle_beta   90.00
_cell.angle_gamma   90.00
#
_symmetry.space_group_name_H-M   'P 1'
#
loop_
_entity.id
_entity.type
_entity.pdbx_description
1 polymer ?
#
loop_
_entity_poly.entity_id
_entity_poly.type
_entity_poly.pdbx_seq_one_letter_code
_entity_poly.pdbx_strand_id
1 'polypeptide(L)'
;MAELAHSYRWAERAKVNKFAEHLSGRAEKYFQQHVQRWWGTQPNLWFIMEQMNAAFHVNISNRQDMKLLSSEKESTRTWNDHFLYLNAVTNASGASPTLVLENVVKYVKASHDG
;
A
#
# COMPACT_ATOMS: atom_id res chain seq x y z
N MET A 1 -37.78 -11.94 20.97
CA MET A 1 -37.03 -10.68 20.78
C MET A 1 -36.06 -10.58 21.93
N ALA A 2 -34.78 -10.81 21.69
CA ALA A 2 -33.73 -10.84 22.71
C ALA A 2 -32.62 -9.91 22.24
N GLU A 3 -32.74 -8.66 22.66
CA GLU A 3 -31.61 -7.76 22.79
C GLU A 3 -30.73 -8.27 23.94
N LEU A 4 -29.42 -7.99 23.84
CA LEU A 4 -28.35 -8.25 24.83
C LEU A 4 -27.58 -9.57 24.70
N ALA A 5 -26.74 -9.61 23.66
CA ALA A 5 -25.33 -9.99 23.86
C ALA A 5 -24.49 -8.77 23.45
N HIS A 6 -23.80 -8.19 24.42
CA HIS A 6 -23.05 -6.95 24.27
C HIS A 6 -21.93 -7.04 23.23
N SER A 7 -21.86 -6.01 22.39
CA SER A 7 -20.72 -5.54 21.57
C SER A 7 -20.30 -6.40 20.37
N TYR A 8 -20.09 -5.71 19.24
CA TYR A 8 -19.19 -6.11 18.15
C TYR A 8 -19.71 -6.90 16.94
N ARG A 9 -20.90 -6.61 16.41
CA ARG A 9 -21.13 -6.73 14.96
C ARG A 9 -21.88 -5.52 14.43
N TRP A 10 -21.13 -4.48 14.05
CA TRP A 10 -21.67 -3.40 13.24
C TRP A 10 -22.34 -3.99 12.00
N ALA A 11 -23.48 -3.44 11.60
CA ALA A 11 -24.08 -3.79 10.31
C ALA A 11 -23.06 -3.53 9.19
N GLU A 12 -23.00 -4.39 8.16
CA GLU A 12 -22.06 -4.22 7.05
C GLU A 12 -22.15 -2.82 6.43
N ARG A 13 -23.35 -2.27 6.35
CA ARG A 13 -23.56 -0.90 5.86
C ARG A 13 -22.91 0.16 6.75
N ALA A 14 -22.96 -0.01 8.07
CA ALA A 14 -22.28 0.88 9.01
C ALA A 14 -20.76 0.76 8.89
N LYS A 15 -20.23 -0.45 8.68
CA LYS A 15 -18.80 -0.67 8.43
C LYS A 15 -18.33 0.00 7.14
N VAL A 16 -19.10 -0.15 6.06
CA VAL A 16 -18.82 0.46 4.75
C VAL A 16 -18.88 1.98 4.82
N ASN A 17 -19.87 2.54 5.53
CA ASN A 17 -19.93 3.99 5.77
C ASN A 17 -18.71 4.48 6.54
N LYS A 18 -18.31 3.77 7.60
CA LYS A 18 -17.10 4.13 8.36
C LYS A 18 -15.84 4.06 7.50
N PHE A 19 -15.71 3.02 6.68
CA PHE A 19 -14.61 2.91 5.73
C PHE A 19 -14.59 4.10 4.75
N ALA A 20 -15.75 4.49 4.22
CA ALA A 20 -15.87 5.62 3.31
C ALA A 20 -15.47 6.97 3.95
N GLU A 21 -15.78 7.19 5.23
CA GLU A 21 -15.39 8.40 5.98
C GLU A 21 -13.86 8.60 6.06
N HIS A 22 -13.09 7.51 5.98
CA HIS A 22 -11.64 7.55 6.02
C HIS A 22 -10.99 7.65 4.63
N LEU A 23 -11.77 7.57 3.55
CA LEU A 23 -11.29 7.81 2.20
C LEU A 23 -11.29 9.30 1.91
N SER A 24 -10.30 9.77 1.17
CA SER A 24 -10.25 11.16 0.70
C SER A 24 -9.70 11.24 -0.73
N GLY A 25 -10.04 12.34 -1.40
CA GLY A 25 -9.50 12.67 -2.72
C GLY A 25 -9.91 11.67 -3.81
N ARG A 26 -8.94 11.06 -4.48
CA ARG A 26 -9.19 10.12 -5.60
C ARG A 26 -9.83 8.81 -5.15
N ALA A 27 -9.46 8.31 -3.96
CA ALA A 27 -10.00 7.07 -3.41
C ALA A 27 -11.49 7.21 -3.07
N GLU A 28 -11.88 8.32 -2.46
CA GLU A 28 -13.28 8.62 -2.14
C GLU A 28 -14.15 8.72 -3.39
N LYS A 29 -13.71 9.47 -4.41
CA LYS A 29 -14.43 9.62 -5.68
C LYS A 29 -14.63 8.26 -6.37
N TYR A 30 -13.58 7.45 -6.42
CA TYR A 30 -13.65 6.11 -7.01
C TYR A 30 -14.62 5.21 -6.25
N PHE A 31 -14.55 5.24 -4.91
CA PHE A 31 -15.47 4.49 -4.05
C PHE A 31 -16.93 4.89 -4.29
N GLN A 32 -17.26 6.19 -4.27
CA GLN A 32 -18.64 6.67 -4.46
C GLN A 32 -19.24 6.26 -5.82
N GLN A 33 -18.42 6.22 -6.86
CA GLN A 33 -18.85 5.78 -8.21
C GLN A 33 -19.19 4.30 -8.28
N HIS A 34 -18.55 3.45 -7.48
CA HIS A 34 -18.63 2.00 -7.62
C HIS A 34 -19.36 1.29 -6.46
N VAL A 35 -19.50 1.92 -5.29
CA VAL A 35 -20.04 1.32 -4.07
C VAL A 35 -21.44 0.73 -4.28
N GLN A 36 -22.32 1.38 -5.04
CA GLN A 36 -23.67 0.88 -5.31
C GLN A 36 -23.64 -0.43 -6.10
N ARG A 37 -22.75 -0.52 -7.10
CA ARG A 37 -22.57 -1.74 -7.91
C ARG A 37 -21.98 -2.85 -7.06
N TRP A 38 -20.92 -2.57 -6.29
CA TRP A 38 -20.29 -3.57 -5.43
C TRP A 38 -21.23 -4.07 -4.35
N TRP A 39 -22.03 -3.17 -3.77
CA TRP A 39 -23.06 -3.53 -2.80
C TRP A 39 -24.13 -4.45 -3.38
N GLY A 40 -24.52 -4.24 -4.65
CA GLY A 40 -25.44 -5.12 -5.37
C GLY A 40 -24.86 -6.50 -5.67
N THR A 41 -23.54 -6.60 -5.89
CA THR A 41 -22.85 -7.89 -6.08
C THR A 41 -22.70 -8.64 -4.75
N GLN A 42 -22.11 -7.99 -3.75
CA GLN A 42 -21.85 -8.58 -2.45
C GLN A 42 -21.86 -7.48 -1.37
N PRO A 43 -22.92 -7.41 -0.53
CA PRO A 43 -23.11 -6.34 0.45
C PRO A 43 -22.30 -6.58 1.73
N ASN A 44 -20.97 -6.69 1.60
CA ASN A 44 -20.06 -6.76 2.73
C ASN A 44 -18.82 -5.88 2.53
N LEU A 45 -18.23 -5.44 3.65
CA LEU A 45 -17.07 -4.58 3.65
C LEU A 45 -15.85 -5.26 3.02
N TRP A 46 -15.64 -6.55 3.28
CA TRP A 46 -14.45 -7.28 2.82
C TRP A 46 -14.31 -7.23 1.30
N PHE A 47 -15.39 -7.55 0.58
CA PHE A 47 -15.43 -7.47 -0.88
C PHE A 47 -15.11 -6.05 -1.37
N ILE A 48 -15.70 -5.03 -0.75
CA ILE A 48 -15.45 -3.63 -1.13
C ILE A 48 -13.98 -3.24 -0.86
N MET A 49 -13.38 -3.72 0.23
CA MET A 49 -11.96 -3.54 0.52
C MET A 49 -11.08 -4.21 -0.52
N GLU A 50 -11.42 -5.41 -1.00
CA GLU A 50 -10.69 -6.08 -2.08
C GLU A 50 -10.78 -5.32 -3.39
N GLN A 51 -11.95 -4.78 -3.74
CA GLN A 51 -12.10 -3.96 -4.95
C GLN A 51 -11.29 -2.67 -4.88
N MET A 52 -11.31 -2.00 -3.72
CA MET A 52 -10.48 -0.81 -3.47
C MET A 52 -8.99 -1.16 -3.54
N ASN A 53 -8.59 -2.29 -2.96
CA ASN A 53 -7.22 -2.77 -3.06
C ASN A 53 -6.86 -3.04 -4.53
N ALA A 54 -7.67 -3.77 -5.29
CA ALA A 54 -7.38 -4.04 -6.70
C ALA A 54 -7.24 -2.77 -7.56
N ALA A 55 -7.99 -1.71 -7.24
CA ALA A 55 -7.95 -0.45 -7.99
C ALA A 55 -6.76 0.45 -7.62
N PHE A 56 -6.33 0.44 -6.36
CA PHE A 56 -5.28 1.32 -5.83
C PHE A 56 -3.98 0.62 -5.48
N HIS A 57 -3.95 -0.70 -5.54
CA HIS A 57 -2.73 -1.47 -5.36
C HIS A 57 -1.77 -1.10 -6.47
N VAL A 58 -0.67 -0.44 -6.09
CA VAL A 58 0.43 -0.17 -6.99
C VAL A 58 1.19 -1.48 -7.14
N ASN A 59 0.94 -2.20 -8.23
CA ASN A 59 1.92 -3.17 -8.70
C ASN A 59 3.13 -2.37 -9.17
N ILE A 60 4.15 -2.31 -8.32
CA ILE A 60 5.45 -1.82 -8.80
C ILE A 60 5.90 -2.84 -9.83
N SER A 61 5.97 -2.40 -11.08
CA SER A 61 6.49 -3.26 -12.14
C SER A 61 7.98 -3.49 -11.92
N ASN A 62 8.50 -4.65 -12.30
CA ASN A 62 9.95 -4.94 -12.26
C ASN A 62 10.81 -3.79 -12.82
N ARG A 63 10.32 -3.08 -13.85
CA ARG A 63 11.01 -1.92 -14.44
C ARG A 63 11.04 -0.70 -13.50
N GLN A 64 9.96 -0.44 -12.78
CA GLN A 64 9.90 0.62 -11.78
C GLN A 64 10.74 0.25 -10.56
N ASP A 65 10.70 -1.00 -10.11
CA ASP A 65 11.55 -1.48 -9.02
C ASP A 65 13.01 -1.36 -9.33
N MET A 66 13.44 -1.84 -10.51
CA MET A 66 14.84 -1.71 -10.92
C MET A 66 15.27 -0.24 -10.99
N LYS A 67 14.38 0.67 -11.36
CA LYS A 67 14.67 2.11 -11.33
C LYS A 67 14.85 2.62 -9.89
N LEU A 68 13.96 2.23 -8.97
CA LEU A 68 14.03 2.64 -7.57
C LEU A 68 15.24 2.01 -6.84
N LEU A 69 15.53 0.73 -7.11
CA LEU A 69 16.66 -0.02 -6.57
C LEU A 69 18.01 0.40 -7.18
N SER A 70 18.03 1.04 -8.35
CA SER A 70 19.27 1.56 -8.96
C SER A 70 19.51 3.04 -8.65
N SER A 71 18.54 3.71 -8.03
CA SER A 71 18.62 5.14 -7.71
C SER A 71 19.58 5.39 -6.55
N GLU A 72 20.24 6.55 -6.59
CA GLU A 72 21.08 7.02 -5.50
C GLU A 72 20.25 7.40 -4.28
N LYS A 73 20.87 7.31 -3.09
CA LYS A 73 20.27 7.76 -1.84
C LYS A 73 20.02 9.27 -1.89
N GLU A 74 18.78 9.70 -1.63
CA GLU A 74 18.47 11.11 -1.40
C GLU A 74 19.35 11.71 -0.30
N SER A 75 19.87 12.92 -0.53
CA SER A 75 20.80 13.59 0.39
C SER A 75 20.21 13.82 1.78
N THR A 76 18.89 14.00 1.87
CA THR A 76 18.13 14.23 3.11
C THR A 76 17.85 12.96 3.93
N ARG A 77 18.05 11.77 3.35
CA ARG A 77 17.72 10.48 3.99
C ARG A 77 18.93 9.85 4.66
N THR A 78 18.76 9.27 5.85
CA THR A 78 19.83 8.48 6.48
C THR A 78 20.04 7.16 5.74
N TRP A 79 21.20 6.53 5.88
CA TRP A 79 21.44 5.21 5.28
C TRP A 79 20.50 4.13 5.83
N ASN A 80 20.15 4.20 7.12
CA ASN A 80 19.18 3.29 7.73
C ASN A 80 17.79 3.45 7.11
N ASP A 81 17.30 4.69 6.96
CA ASP A 81 16.01 4.94 6.33
C ASP A 81 16.01 4.57 4.85
N HIS A 82 17.14 4.74 4.16
CA HIS A 82 17.30 4.31 2.78
C HIS A 82 17.29 2.78 2.64
N PHE A 83 17.94 2.06 3.55
CA PHE A 83 17.91 0.60 3.59
C PHE A 83 16.50 0.07 3.85
N LEU A 84 15.77 0.66 4.80
CA LEU A 84 14.36 0.32 5.06
C LEU A 84 13.47 0.59 3.86
N TYR A 85 13.68 1.72 3.18
CA TYR A 85 12.99 2.05 1.95
C TYR A 85 13.23 1.01 0.84
N LEU A 86 14.49 0.64 0.59
CA LEU A 86 14.82 -0.34 -0.45
C LEU A 86 14.20 -1.72 -0.14
N ASN A 87 14.21 -2.15 1.12
CA ASN A 87 13.52 -3.39 1.53
C ASN A 87 12.01 -3.32 1.30
N ALA A 88 11.36 -2.18 1.57
CA ALA A 88 9.93 -2.01 1.31
C ALA A 88 9.62 -2.10 -0.19
N VAL A 89 10.48 -1.54 -1.05
CA VAL A 89 10.37 -1.65 -2.52
C VAL A 89 10.55 -3.10 -2.98
N THR A 90 11.55 -3.81 -2.47
CA THR A 90 11.79 -5.22 -2.79
C THR A 90 10.63 -6.12 -2.36
N ASN A 91 10.07 -5.90 -1.17
CA ASN A 91 8.91 -6.65 -0.68
C ASN A 91 7.65 -6.39 -1.51
N ALA A 92 7.43 -5.15 -1.94
CA ALA A 92 6.27 -4.79 -2.76
C ALA A 92 6.33 -5.35 -4.19
N SER A 93 7.53 -5.71 -4.66
CA SER A 93 7.78 -6.20 -6.02
C SER A 93 8.11 -7.67 -6.14
N GLY A 94 8.45 -8.31 -5.03
CA GLY A 94 8.99 -9.68 -5.03
C GLY A 94 10.39 -9.77 -5.65
N ALA A 95 11.10 -8.64 -5.79
CA ALA A 95 12.47 -8.63 -6.29
C ALA A 95 13.44 -9.31 -5.31
N SER A 96 14.65 -9.63 -5.76
CA SER A 96 15.64 -10.27 -4.89
C SER A 96 16.16 -9.30 -3.82
N PRO A 97 16.20 -9.70 -2.52
CA PRO A 97 16.84 -8.92 -1.45
C PRO A 97 18.31 -8.60 -1.70
N THR A 98 19.00 -9.37 -2.56
CA THR A 98 20.39 -9.12 -2.92
C THR A 98 20.59 -7.77 -3.61
N LEU A 99 19.58 -7.27 -4.33
CA LEU A 99 19.64 -5.98 -5.02
C LEU A 99 19.73 -4.79 -4.05
N VAL A 100 19.19 -4.93 -2.83
CA VAL A 100 19.31 -3.91 -1.78
C VAL A 100 20.77 -3.75 -1.35
N LEU A 101 21.46 -4.87 -1.13
CA LEU A 101 22.87 -4.88 -0.71
C LEU A 101 23.77 -4.35 -1.82
N GLU A 102 23.50 -4.70 -3.08
CA GLU A 102 24.24 -4.19 -4.24
C GLU A 102 24.15 -2.67 -4.36
N ASN A 103 22.96 -2.09 -4.17
CA ASN A 103 22.78 -0.63 -4.19
C ASN A 103 23.58 0.05 -3.07
N VAL A 104 23.44 -0.44 -1.84
CA VAL A 104 24.14 0.12 -0.68
C VAL A 104 25.65 0.07 -0.90
N VAL A 105 26.19 -1.09 -1.33
CA VAL A 105 27.63 -1.23 -1.62
C VAL A 105 28.07 -0.28 -2.73
N LYS A 106 27.26 -0.07 -3.77
CA LYS A 106 27.60 0.82 -4.90
C LYS A 106 27.70 2.28 -4.49
N TYR A 107 26.74 2.79 -3.72
CA TYR A 107 26.66 4.23 -3.42
C TYR A 107 27.33 4.63 -2.09
N VAL A 108 27.49 3.71 -1.13
CA VAL A 108 28.31 3.97 0.06
C VAL A 108 29.77 4.16 -0.33
N LYS A 109 30.29 3.36 -1.27
CA LYS A 109 31.66 3.50 -1.79
C LYS A 109 31.89 4.84 -2.49
N ALA A 110 30.95 5.27 -3.33
CA ALA A 110 31.05 6.56 -4.03
C ALA A 110 31.10 7.78 -3.06
N SER A 111 30.54 7.65 -1.85
CA SER A 111 30.56 8.72 -0.84
C SER A 111 31.84 8.79 0.01
N HIS A 112 32.73 7.81 -0.08
CA HIS A 112 33.97 7.74 0.72
C HIS A 112 35.25 8.05 -0.07
N ASP A 113 35.14 8.21 -1.39
CA ASP A 113 36.24 8.56 -2.32
C ASP A 113 36.22 10.05 -2.74
N GLY A 114 35.71 10.94 -1.87
CA GLY A 114 35.62 12.39 -2.09
C GLY A 114 36.50 13.20 -1.15
#